data_AF-A0A2N0NB44-F1
#
_entry.id   AF-A0A2N0NB44-F1
#
_cell.length_a   1.000
_cell.length_b   1.000
_cell.length_c   1.000
_cell.angle_alpha   90.00
_cell.angle_beta   90.00
_cell.angle_gamma   90.00
#
_symmetry.space_group_name_H-M   'P 1'
#
loop_
_entity.id
_entity.type
_entity.pdbx_description
1 polymer ?
#
loop_
_entity_poly.entity_id
_entity_poly.type
_entity_poly.pdbx_seq_one_letter_code
_entity_poly.pdbx_strand_id
1 'polypeptide(L)'
;LRAEINNLKSQISSQDNANVKSSESESNNNNNRPGKKRKVARYQIDQSDDDSETDEENARTEIKVILKMMLPELTLRYDEKFTNETNADISRQLIPRLIASMKPRFSPSYKQITDWLAALHKHRRARLLYIERG
;
A
#
# COMPACT_ATOMS: atom_id res chain seq x y z
N LEU A 1 -35.84 -11.91 12.43
CA LEU A 1 -34.41 -12.09 12.12
C LEU A 1 -33.53 -10.92 12.62
N ARG A 2 -33.70 -10.48 13.88
CA ARG A 2 -32.84 -9.44 14.52
C ARG A 2 -32.52 -9.73 15.99
N ALA A 3 -32.90 -10.90 16.51
CA ALA A 3 -32.72 -11.26 17.91
C ALA A 3 -31.53 -12.21 18.16
N GLU A 4 -30.82 -12.63 17.11
CA GLU A 4 -29.87 -13.75 17.19
C GLU A 4 -28.40 -13.31 17.31
N ILE A 5 -28.10 -12.02 17.09
CA ILE A 5 -26.72 -11.50 17.10
C ILE A 5 -26.18 -11.29 18.52
N ASN A 6 -27.04 -11.11 19.53
CA ASN A 6 -26.58 -10.79 20.89
C ASN A 6 -26.09 -12.01 21.69
N ASN A 7 -26.38 -13.24 21.26
CA ASN A 7 -26.01 -14.45 22.00
C ASN A 7 -24.52 -14.85 21.82
N LEU A 8 -23.88 -14.40 20.74
CA LEU A 8 -22.48 -14.76 20.46
C LEU A 8 -21.44 -13.88 21.16
N LYS A 9 -21.84 -12.75 21.76
CA LYS A 9 -20.92 -11.89 22.54
C LYS A 9 -20.77 -12.31 24.01
N SER A 10 -21.59 -13.23 24.50
CA SER A 10 -21.56 -13.64 25.91
C SER A 10 -20.65 -14.84 26.20
N GLN A 11 -20.01 -15.46 25.19
CA GLN A 11 -19.21 -16.68 25.37
C GLN A 11 -17.68 -16.50 25.33
N ILE A 12 -17.17 -15.27 25.25
CA ILE A 12 -15.70 -15.03 25.26
C ILE A 12 -15.27 -14.37 26.58
N SER A 13 -16.11 -14.46 27.62
CA SER A 13 -15.68 -14.13 28.98
C SER A 13 -14.97 -15.33 29.59
N SER A 14 -13.75 -15.05 30.07
CA SER A 14 -12.97 -15.83 31.02
C SER A 14 -12.11 -16.94 30.41
N GLN A 15 -10.80 -16.69 30.31
CA GLN A 15 -9.84 -17.29 31.24
C GLN A 15 -8.43 -16.69 31.07
N ASP A 16 -7.78 -16.56 32.22
CA ASP A 16 -6.59 -15.76 32.50
C ASP A 16 -5.25 -16.38 32.06
N ASN A 17 -4.20 -15.56 32.29
CA ASN A 17 -2.87 -15.88 32.83
C ASN A 17 -1.72 -16.42 31.93
N ALA A 18 -0.83 -15.50 31.53
CA ALA A 18 0.62 -15.74 31.60
C ALA A 18 1.42 -14.42 31.73
N ASN A 19 1.75 -14.12 32.99
CA ASN A 19 2.99 -13.52 33.47
C ASN A 19 4.03 -13.06 32.41
N VAL A 20 4.11 -11.75 32.17
CA VAL A 20 5.38 -11.10 31.84
C VAL A 20 5.54 -9.88 32.72
N LYS A 21 6.55 -9.96 33.58
CA LYS A 21 7.01 -8.92 34.49
C LYS A 21 7.38 -7.66 33.72
N SER A 22 6.49 -6.67 33.74
CA SER A 22 6.79 -5.33 33.25
C SER A 22 7.55 -4.60 34.35
N SER A 23 8.88 -4.58 34.23
CA SER A 23 9.74 -3.80 35.10
C SER A 23 9.39 -2.32 34.98
N GLU A 24 9.02 -1.72 36.12
CA GLU A 24 8.98 -0.27 36.30
C GLU A 24 10.29 0.34 35.81
N SER A 25 10.19 1.34 34.96
CA SER A 25 11.26 2.32 34.79
C SER A 25 10.70 3.67 35.15
N GLU A 26 11.00 4.07 36.38
CA GLU A 26 10.83 5.42 36.88
C GLU A 26 11.45 6.42 35.90
N SER A 27 10.63 7.36 35.45
CA SER A 27 11.09 8.58 34.78
C SER A 27 11.77 9.47 35.82
N ASN A 28 13.08 9.30 36.01
CA ASN A 28 13.91 10.29 36.68
C ASN A 28 14.55 11.20 35.64
N ASN A 29 13.88 12.33 35.41
CA ASN A 29 14.54 13.54 34.94
C ASN A 29 15.61 13.91 35.97
N ASN A 30 16.85 14.18 35.53
CA ASN A 30 17.62 15.39 35.88
C ASN A 30 19.11 15.28 35.53
N ASN A 31 19.61 16.36 34.91
CA ASN A 31 20.94 16.97 35.04
C ASN A 31 22.12 16.49 34.18
N ASN A 32 22.36 17.29 33.13
CA ASN A 32 23.65 17.81 32.63
C ASN A 32 24.94 17.33 33.33
N ARG A 33 25.85 16.68 32.57
CA ARG A 33 27.32 16.88 32.66
C ARG A 33 28.07 16.34 31.42
N PRO A 34 29.13 17.01 30.90
CA PRO A 34 29.67 16.76 29.57
C PRO A 34 30.82 15.72 29.54
N GLY A 35 31.00 15.10 28.37
CA GLY A 35 32.29 14.54 27.93
C GLY A 35 32.49 13.04 28.14
N LYS A 36 32.08 12.22 27.16
CA LYS A 36 32.76 10.96 26.82
C LYS A 36 32.41 10.52 25.40
N LYS A 37 33.43 10.45 24.54
CA LYS A 37 33.33 10.12 23.12
C LYS A 37 32.70 8.73 22.95
N ARG A 38 31.48 8.66 22.41
CA ARG A 38 30.86 7.40 21.99
C ARG A 38 31.40 7.04 20.61
N LYS A 39 32.05 5.88 20.50
CA LYS A 39 32.34 5.23 19.22
C LYS A 39 30.98 4.86 18.63
N VAL A 40 30.54 5.58 17.61
CA VAL A 40 29.32 5.25 16.87
C VAL A 40 29.58 3.93 16.16
N ALA A 41 29.03 2.84 16.72
CA ALA A 41 28.83 1.63 15.95
C ALA A 41 27.92 2.02 14.79
N ARG A 42 28.51 2.10 13.59
CA ARG A 42 27.74 2.28 12.36
C ARG A 42 26.84 1.06 12.27
N TYR A 43 25.53 1.27 12.45
CA TYR A 43 24.54 0.33 11.95
C TYR A 43 24.85 0.18 10.47
N GLN A 44 25.49 -0.93 10.12
CA GLN A 44 25.51 -1.40 8.74
C GLN A 44 24.05 -1.70 8.47
N ILE A 45 23.38 -0.76 7.82
CA ILE A 45 22.12 -1.03 7.13
C ILE A 45 22.55 -2.08 6.11
N ASP A 46 22.16 -3.31 6.37
CA ASP A 46 22.15 -4.36 5.37
C ASP A 46 21.22 -3.85 4.27
N GLN A 47 21.81 -3.14 3.30
CA GLN A 47 21.21 -2.95 2.00
C GLN A 47 21.27 -4.33 1.35
N SER A 48 20.35 -5.21 1.76
CA SER A 48 19.98 -6.31 0.88
C SER A 48 19.57 -5.63 -0.42
N ASP A 49 20.36 -5.82 -1.47
CA ASP A 49 20.00 -5.52 -2.85
C ASP A 49 18.73 -6.34 -3.16
N ASP A 50 17.59 -5.84 -2.72
CA ASP A 50 16.30 -6.33 -3.14
C ASP A 50 16.11 -5.82 -4.57
N ASP A 51 16.54 -6.66 -5.51
CA ASP A 51 16.37 -6.49 -6.96
C ASP A 51 14.89 -6.29 -7.37
N SER A 52 13.95 -6.32 -6.41
CA SER A 52 12.54 -6.04 -6.59
C SER A 52 12.23 -4.63 -7.11
N GLU A 53 13.10 -3.62 -6.86
CA GLU A 53 12.85 -2.25 -7.32
C GLU A 53 12.94 -2.17 -8.85
N THR A 54 13.87 -2.89 -9.47
CA THR A 54 14.00 -2.99 -10.94
C THR A 54 12.80 -3.70 -11.57
N ASP A 55 12.28 -4.73 -10.90
CA ASP A 55 11.10 -5.48 -11.36
C ASP A 55 9.80 -4.68 -11.26
N GLU A 56 9.67 -3.81 -10.25
CA GLU A 56 8.49 -2.97 -10.08
C GLU A 56 8.36 -1.90 -11.19
N GLU A 57 9.44 -1.23 -11.56
CA GLU A 57 9.41 -0.24 -12.65
C GLU A 57 9.08 -0.88 -14.01
N ASN A 58 9.65 -2.06 -14.28
CA ASN A 58 9.32 -2.85 -15.46
C ASN A 58 7.83 -3.27 -15.46
N ALA A 59 7.31 -3.74 -14.32
CA ALA A 59 5.90 -4.10 -14.19
C ALA A 59 4.95 -2.91 -14.41
N ARG A 60 5.30 -1.71 -13.89
CA ARG A 60 4.52 -0.47 -14.11
C ARG A 60 4.51 -0.05 -15.57
N THR A 61 5.63 -0.21 -16.26
CA THR A 61 5.74 0.08 -17.70
C THR A 61 4.90 -0.89 -18.52
N GLU A 62 4.94 -2.18 -18.19
CA GLU A 62 4.13 -3.21 -18.85
C GLU A 62 2.63 -2.92 -18.69
N ILE A 63 2.16 -2.55 -17.49
CA ILE A 63 0.75 -2.16 -17.26
C ILE A 63 0.36 -0.99 -18.18
N LYS A 64 1.21 0.02 -18.30
CA LYS A 64 0.93 1.18 -19.15
C LYS A 64 0.80 0.77 -20.63
N VAL A 65 1.61 -0.18 -21.09
CA VAL A 65 1.54 -0.73 -22.45
C VAL A 65 0.27 -1.56 -22.64
N ILE A 66 -0.03 -2.50 -21.74
CA ILE A 66 -1.23 -3.36 -21.80
C ILE A 66 -2.51 -2.50 -21.80
N LEU A 67 -2.59 -1.50 -20.92
CA LEU A 67 -3.70 -0.54 -20.87
C LEU A 67 -3.90 0.19 -22.20
N LYS A 68 -2.80 0.56 -22.88
CA LYS A 68 -2.86 1.26 -24.17
C LYS A 68 -3.30 0.34 -25.31
N MET A 69 -2.88 -0.92 -25.29
CA MET A 69 -3.04 -1.84 -26.41
C MET A 69 -4.36 -2.61 -26.38
N MET A 70 -4.77 -3.09 -25.21
CA MET A 70 -5.82 -4.13 -25.10
C MET A 70 -7.08 -3.64 -24.38
N LEU A 71 -7.03 -2.50 -23.70
CA LEU A 71 -8.11 -2.03 -22.82
C LEU A 71 -8.56 -0.58 -23.11
N PRO A 72 -8.74 -0.15 -24.38
CA PRO A 72 -9.28 1.18 -24.67
C PRO A 72 -10.74 1.34 -24.22
N GLU A 73 -11.48 0.23 -24.03
CA GLU A 73 -12.88 0.25 -23.57
C GLU A 73 -13.02 0.47 -22.07
N LEU A 74 -11.99 0.12 -21.28
CA LEU A 74 -11.96 0.25 -19.82
C LEU A 74 -11.11 1.46 -19.40
N THR A 75 -11.46 2.63 -19.94
CA THR A 75 -10.76 3.89 -19.65
C THR A 75 -11.15 4.45 -18.30
N LEU A 76 -10.19 4.55 -17.39
CA LEU A 76 -10.33 5.31 -16.15
C LEU A 76 -10.67 6.77 -16.45
N ARG A 77 -11.64 7.31 -15.70
CA ARG A 77 -12.04 8.72 -15.78
C ARG A 77 -11.08 9.59 -14.97
N TYR A 78 -10.29 10.41 -15.67
CA TYR A 78 -9.26 11.25 -15.03
C TYR A 78 -9.78 12.60 -14.53
N ASP A 79 -10.93 13.04 -15.04
CA ASP A 79 -11.73 14.18 -14.57
C ASP A 79 -12.34 13.95 -13.18
N GLU A 80 -12.46 12.69 -12.76
CA GLU A 80 -12.95 12.29 -11.44
C GLU A 80 -11.86 11.65 -10.55
N LYS A 81 -12.14 11.54 -9.25
CA LYS A 81 -11.24 10.88 -8.29
C LYS A 81 -11.13 9.38 -8.61
N PHE A 82 -9.95 8.80 -8.38
CA PHE A 82 -9.74 7.36 -8.55
C PHE A 82 -10.67 6.51 -7.66
N THR A 83 -11.04 7.02 -6.48
CA THR A 83 -11.95 6.35 -5.53
C THR A 83 -13.44 6.60 -5.79
N ASN A 84 -13.80 7.28 -6.89
CA ASN A 84 -15.22 7.45 -7.24
C ASN A 84 -15.84 6.10 -7.63
N GLU A 85 -17.16 5.94 -7.46
CA GLU A 85 -17.90 4.70 -7.73
C GLU A 85 -17.64 4.19 -9.16
N THR A 86 -17.79 5.05 -10.17
CA THR A 86 -17.51 4.69 -11.57
C THR A 86 -16.07 4.18 -11.78
N ASN A 87 -15.07 4.85 -11.21
CA ASN A 87 -13.67 4.43 -11.32
C ASN A 87 -13.37 3.18 -10.50
N ALA A 88 -14.04 2.98 -9.37
CA ALA A 88 -13.93 1.78 -8.56
C ALA A 88 -14.48 0.57 -9.32
N ASP A 89 -15.62 0.72 -10.00
CA ASP A 89 -16.21 -0.34 -10.81
C ASP A 89 -15.36 -0.69 -12.04
N ILE A 90 -14.82 0.32 -12.74
CA ILE A 90 -13.85 0.11 -13.82
C ILE A 90 -12.62 -0.64 -13.28
N SER A 91 -12.08 -0.23 -12.13
CA SER A 91 -10.90 -0.86 -11.52
C SER A 91 -11.16 -2.32 -11.13
N ARG A 92 -12.34 -2.64 -10.58
CA ARG A 92 -12.73 -4.01 -10.22
C ARG A 92 -12.75 -4.94 -11.44
N GLN A 93 -13.14 -4.44 -12.61
CA GLN A 93 -13.13 -5.22 -13.85
C GLN A 93 -11.74 -5.27 -14.50
N LEU A 94 -10.98 -4.19 -14.39
CA LEU A 94 -9.70 -4.00 -15.04
C LEU A 94 -8.57 -4.80 -14.38
N ILE A 95 -8.51 -4.79 -13.04
CA ILE A 95 -7.40 -5.40 -12.29
C ILE A 95 -7.28 -6.91 -12.58
N PRO A 96 -8.34 -7.73 -12.56
CA PRO A 96 -8.23 -9.16 -12.88
C PRO A 96 -7.70 -9.41 -14.30
N ARG A 97 -8.12 -8.58 -15.27
CA ARG A 97 -7.66 -8.68 -16.67
C ARG A 97 -6.19 -8.32 -16.81
N LEU A 98 -5.72 -7.30 -16.07
CA LEU A 98 -4.31 -6.92 -16.02
C LEU A 98 -3.46 -8.03 -15.40
N ILE A 99 -3.86 -8.59 -14.26
CA ILE A 99 -3.13 -9.71 -13.62
C ILE A 99 -3.00 -10.88 -14.60
N ALA A 100 -4.07 -11.23 -15.31
CA ALA A 100 -4.04 -12.30 -16.30
C ALA A 100 -3.09 -11.99 -17.47
N SER A 101 -3.11 -10.74 -17.96
CA SER A 101 -2.30 -10.32 -19.12
C SER A 101 -0.81 -10.21 -18.80
N MET A 102 -0.44 -9.99 -17.54
CA MET A 102 0.96 -9.87 -17.11
C MET A 102 1.65 -11.22 -16.90
N LYS A 103 0.87 -12.32 -16.80
CA LYS A 103 1.42 -13.67 -16.65
C LYS A 103 1.92 -14.22 -18.00
N PRO A 104 3.01 -15.01 -18.00
CA PRO A 104 3.76 -15.51 -16.83
C PRO A 104 4.86 -14.57 -16.33
N ARG A 105 5.15 -13.48 -17.06
CA ARG A 105 6.32 -12.62 -16.80
C ARG A 105 6.30 -11.95 -15.44
N PHE A 106 5.14 -11.47 -15.01
CA PHE A 106 4.97 -10.86 -13.71
C PHE A 106 3.74 -11.47 -13.02
N SER A 107 3.83 -11.62 -11.70
CA SER A 107 2.71 -12.09 -10.87
C SER A 107 2.37 -11.06 -9.79
N PRO A 108 1.96 -9.83 -10.18
CA PRO A 108 1.61 -8.80 -9.22
C PRO A 108 0.34 -9.16 -8.45
N SER A 109 0.31 -8.76 -7.18
CA SER A 109 -0.89 -8.83 -6.35
C SER A 109 -1.93 -7.80 -6.79
N TYR A 110 -3.18 -8.03 -6.42
CA TYR A 110 -4.28 -7.09 -6.63
C TYR A 110 -3.95 -5.70 -6.05
N LYS A 111 -3.32 -5.66 -4.86
CA LYS A 111 -2.93 -4.42 -4.19
C LYS A 111 -1.87 -3.67 -4.99
N GLN A 112 -0.83 -4.35 -5.48
CA GLN A 112 0.21 -3.72 -6.29
C GLN A 112 -0.38 -3.06 -7.54
N ILE A 113 -1.21 -3.78 -8.30
CA ILE A 113 -1.88 -3.18 -9.47
C ILE A 113 -2.75 -1.99 -9.07
N THR A 114 -3.49 -2.09 -7.96
CA THR A 114 -4.33 -0.99 -7.47
C THR A 114 -3.49 0.27 -7.18
N ASP A 115 -2.38 0.11 -6.47
CA ASP A 115 -1.48 1.20 -6.10
C ASP A 115 -0.83 1.83 -7.35
N TRP A 116 -0.40 1.02 -8.30
CA TRP A 116 0.17 1.49 -9.56
C TRP A 116 -0.85 2.23 -10.43
N LEU A 117 -2.09 1.73 -10.51
CA LEU A 117 -3.18 2.41 -11.22
C LEU A 117 -3.53 3.75 -10.55
N ALA A 118 -3.55 3.81 -9.22
CA ALA A 118 -3.79 5.04 -8.49
C ALA A 118 -2.68 6.08 -8.74
N ALA A 119 -1.41 5.65 -8.74
CA ALA A 119 -0.28 6.52 -9.07
C ALA A 119 -0.34 7.05 -10.51
N LEU A 120 -0.63 6.17 -11.47
CA LEU A 120 -0.81 6.53 -12.88
C LEU A 120 -1.97 7.54 -13.06
N HIS A 121 -3.08 7.31 -12.36
CA HIS A 121 -4.25 8.19 -12.38
C HIS A 121 -3.92 9.58 -11.84
N LYS A 122 -3.29 9.65 -10.65
CA LYS A 122 -2.85 10.91 -10.04
C LYS A 122 -1.97 11.72 -10.99
N HIS A 123 -0.99 11.08 -11.63
CA HIS A 123 -0.10 11.75 -12.59
C HIS A 123 -0.85 12.28 -13.82
N ARG A 124 -1.73 11.48 -14.43
CA ARG A 124 -2.53 11.90 -15.60
C ARG A 124 -3.50 13.03 -15.25
N ARG A 125 -4.20 12.93 -14.12
CA ARG A 125 -5.11 13.96 -13.61
C ARG A 125 -4.39 15.28 -13.39
N ALA A 126 -3.22 15.26 -12.72
CA ALA A 126 -2.44 16.47 -12.51
C ALA A 126 -2.10 17.16 -13.83
N ARG A 127 -1.65 16.40 -14.84
CA ARG A 127 -1.35 16.93 -16.18
C ARG A 127 -2.58 17.55 -16.87
N LEU A 128 -3.76 16.92 -16.77
CA LEU A 128 -4.99 17.48 -17.35
C LEU A 128 -5.35 18.83 -16.71
N LEU A 129 -5.24 18.94 -15.37
CA LEU A 129 -5.50 20.18 -14.66
C LEU A 129 -4.49 21.30 -14.99
N TYR A 130 -3.25 20.96 -15.38
CA TYR A 130 -2.30 21.95 -15.87
C TYR A 130 -2.64 22.44 -17.27
N ILE A 131 -3.10 21.56 -18.16
CA ILE A 131 -3.48 21.91 -19.54
C ILE A 131 -4.74 22.79 -19.56
N GLU A 132 -5.72 22.53 -18.70
CA GLU A 132 -6.95 23.35 -18.61
C GLU A 132 -6.72 24.76 -18.05
N ARG A 133 -5.55 25.04 -17.48
CA ARG A 133 -5.23 26.31 -16.81
C ARG A 133 -4.27 27.21 -17.59
N GLY A 134 -3.71 26.74 -18.69
CA GLY A 134 -2.78 27.49 -19.55
C GLY A 134 -3.42 27.81 -20.88
#